data_AF-A0AAW4YEL2-F1
#
_entry.id   AF-A0AAW4YEL2-F1
#
_cell.length_a   1.000
_cell.length_b   1.000
_cell.length_c   1.000
_cell.angle_alpha   90.00
_cell.angle_beta   90.00
_cell.angle_gamma   90.00
#
_symmetry.space_group_name_H-M   'P 1'
#
loop_
_entity.id
_entity.type
_entity.pdbx_description
1 polymer ?
#
loop_
_entity_poly.entity_id
_entity_poly.type
_entity_poly.pdbx_seq_one_letter_code
_entity_poly.pdbx_strand_id
1 'polypeptide(L)'
;MSDNLKYWLERAKNVMDAESLVDAQAIIEIERIILLMYAEITKELLAFYAKYAKDTGLNIQEVKKMADSFDVLAFSNKAKQFVERKDFSEEANQSLKQYNLTMKISREKLLKQQLDLIVKDTSLNLQNKIEDKLSDAVNREVKRQAHILGEHVQIDDTEVKAVVNSNFKGAKWSTRLWNDMELVQKEVERVTSHVVIRGRHPNEFVSEFKKQTNSTSYNASRLLVTESARVQTESQKIAYLKDLGEDGEYKYVAKIDSKTSKLCHSLNGKIFKVKDMIPGVNAP
;
A
#
# COMPACT_ATOMS: atom_id res chain seq x y z
N MET A 1 -5.21 -26.35 -40.37
CA MET A 1 -5.31 -26.36 -38.89
C MET A 1 -4.19 -25.58 -38.20
N SER A 2 -2.93 -25.55 -38.70
CA SER A 2 -1.83 -24.78 -38.07
C SER A 2 -2.02 -23.26 -38.08
N ASP A 3 -2.60 -22.69 -39.14
CA ASP A 3 -2.77 -21.24 -39.26
C ASP A 3 -3.77 -20.65 -38.24
N ASN A 4 -4.82 -21.40 -37.90
CA ASN A 4 -5.82 -20.96 -36.93
C ASN A 4 -5.23 -20.94 -35.50
N LEU A 5 -4.46 -21.97 -35.12
CA LEU A 5 -3.79 -21.98 -33.81
C LEU A 5 -2.76 -20.85 -33.70
N LYS A 6 -1.94 -20.65 -34.74
CA LYS A 6 -0.94 -19.57 -34.75
C LYS A 6 -1.59 -18.19 -34.61
N TYR A 7 -2.71 -17.96 -35.30
CA TYR A 7 -3.51 -16.75 -35.18
C TYR A 7 -3.96 -16.48 -33.73
N TRP A 8 -4.57 -17.48 -33.06
CA TRP A 8 -5.04 -17.30 -31.69
C TRP A 8 -3.91 -17.09 -30.68
N LEU A 9 -2.76 -17.76 -30.88
CA LEU A 9 -1.58 -17.55 -30.05
C LEU A 9 -1.01 -16.14 -30.20
N GLU A 10 -0.93 -15.62 -31.42
CA GLU A 10 -0.47 -14.26 -31.70
C GLU A 10 -1.44 -13.22 -31.12
N ARG A 11 -2.75 -13.44 -31.26
CA ARG A 11 -3.78 -12.59 -30.66
C ARG A 11 -3.70 -12.57 -29.13
N ALA A 12 -3.56 -13.74 -28.50
CA ALA A 12 -3.42 -13.84 -27.04
C ALA A 12 -2.15 -13.13 -26.55
N LYS A 13 -1.04 -13.25 -27.30
CA LYS A 13 0.20 -12.53 -27.00
C LYS A 13 0.02 -11.01 -27.06
N ASN A 14 -0.62 -10.50 -28.10
CA ASN A 14 -0.86 -9.06 -28.24
C ASN A 14 -1.73 -8.51 -27.10
N VAL A 15 -2.71 -9.29 -26.63
CA VAL A 15 -3.53 -8.93 -25.46
C VAL A 15 -2.69 -8.90 -24.18
N MET A 16 -1.86 -9.92 -23.93
CA MET A 16 -0.97 -9.93 -22.75
C MET A 16 0.00 -8.75 -22.76
N ASP A 17 0.58 -8.43 -23.92
CA ASP A 17 1.50 -7.31 -24.06
C ASP A 17 0.77 -5.97 -23.84
N ALA A 18 -0.48 -5.82 -24.29
CA ALA A 18 -1.31 -4.64 -24.04
C ALA A 18 -1.70 -4.49 -22.55
N GLU A 19 -2.15 -5.56 -21.90
CA GLU A 19 -2.48 -5.53 -20.46
C GLU A 19 -1.23 -5.25 -19.61
N SER A 20 -0.06 -5.78 -20.00
CA SER A 20 1.21 -5.48 -19.33
C SER A 20 1.57 -3.98 -19.39
N LEU A 21 1.22 -3.30 -20.49
CA LEU A 21 1.42 -1.84 -20.60
C LEU A 21 0.44 -1.06 -19.71
N VAL A 22 -0.81 -1.53 -19.60
CA VAL A 22 -1.80 -0.94 -18.69
C VAL A 22 -1.34 -1.07 -17.23
N ASP A 23 -0.89 -2.26 -16.83
CA ASP A 23 -0.32 -2.50 -15.50
C ASP A 23 0.92 -1.62 -15.26
N ALA A 24 1.84 -1.52 -16.23
CA ALA A 24 3.02 -0.67 -16.12
C ALA A 24 2.67 0.81 -15.89
N GLN A 25 1.64 1.32 -16.56
CA GLN A 25 1.17 2.70 -16.36
C GLN A 25 0.58 2.91 -14.97
N ALA A 26 -0.19 1.94 -14.47
CA ALA A 26 -0.75 1.98 -13.12
C ALA A 26 0.34 1.86 -12.04
N ILE A 27 1.37 1.05 -12.27
CA ILE A 27 2.55 0.93 -11.40
C ILE A 27 3.23 2.29 -11.24
N ILE A 28 3.47 3.04 -12.32
CA ILE A 28 4.08 4.37 -12.25
C ILE A 28 3.27 5.31 -11.35
N GLU A 29 1.93 5.26 -11.43
CA GLU A 29 1.06 6.09 -10.58
C GLU A 29 1.13 5.66 -9.10
N ILE A 30 1.09 4.36 -8.82
CA ILE A 30 1.24 3.80 -7.46
C ILE A 30 2.59 4.19 -6.86
N GLU A 31 3.68 4.01 -7.60
CA GLU A 31 5.03 4.36 -7.16
C GLU A 31 5.16 5.85 -6.86
N ARG A 32 4.52 6.70 -7.68
CA ARG A 32 4.47 8.15 -7.44
C ARG A 32 3.72 8.49 -6.16
N ILE A 33 2.57 7.86 -5.90
CA ILE A 33 1.77 8.07 -4.68
C ILE A 33 2.60 7.71 -3.45
N ILE A 34 3.27 6.54 -3.47
CA ILE A 34 4.11 6.07 -2.36
C ILE A 34 5.32 6.99 -2.14
N LEU A 35 5.99 7.42 -3.22
CA LEU A 35 7.10 8.37 -3.14
C LEU A 35 6.68 9.69 -2.46
N LEU A 36 5.51 10.23 -2.85
CA LEU A 36 4.99 11.47 -2.28
C LEU A 36 4.66 11.33 -0.79
N MET A 37 4.08 10.19 -0.39
CA MET A 37 3.84 9.89 1.03
C MET A 37 5.12 9.95 1.86
N TYR A 38 6.18 9.27 1.45
CA TYR A 38 7.46 9.31 2.18
C TYR A 38 8.12 10.70 2.16
N ALA A 39 7.98 11.44 1.05
CA ALA A 39 8.46 12.81 0.97
C ALA A 39 7.71 13.74 1.93
N GLU A 40 6.38 13.58 2.05
CA GLU A 40 5.55 14.35 2.96
C GLU A 40 5.84 14.00 4.43
N ILE A 41 5.95 12.72 4.77
CA ILE A 41 6.39 12.28 6.11
C ILE A 41 7.74 12.90 6.48
N THR A 42 8.71 12.86 5.55
CA THR A 42 10.04 13.43 5.77
C THR A 42 9.96 14.95 5.97
N LYS A 43 9.14 15.64 5.18
CA LYS A 43 8.89 17.08 5.30
C LYS A 43 8.28 17.43 6.65
N GLU A 44 7.27 16.69 7.11
CA GLU A 44 6.63 16.93 8.41
C GLU A 44 7.59 16.66 9.58
N LEU A 45 8.39 15.60 9.51
CA LEU A 45 9.45 15.34 10.49
C LEU A 45 10.50 16.45 10.53
N LEU A 46 10.93 16.95 9.36
CA LEU A 46 11.87 18.06 9.25
C LEU A 46 11.26 19.38 9.73
N ALA A 47 10.00 19.66 9.39
CA ALA A 47 9.31 20.87 9.82
C ALA A 47 9.11 20.87 11.35
N PHE A 48 8.73 19.73 11.91
CA PHE A 48 8.70 19.52 13.36
C PHE A 48 10.09 19.77 13.94
N TYR A 49 11.11 19.05 13.45
CA TYR A 49 12.48 19.20 13.95
C TYR A 49 12.98 20.65 13.87
N ALA A 50 12.79 21.34 12.75
CA ALA A 50 13.22 22.71 12.55
C ALA A 50 12.48 23.71 13.44
N LYS A 51 11.15 23.58 13.58
CA LYS A 51 10.35 24.43 14.48
C LYS A 51 10.85 24.32 15.92
N TYR A 52 11.17 23.11 16.36
CA TYR A 52 11.62 22.89 17.74
C TYR A 52 13.15 23.00 17.93
N ALA A 53 13.95 23.00 16.86
CA ALA A 53 15.40 23.24 16.92
C ALA A 53 15.74 24.74 16.84
N LYS A 54 14.97 25.54 16.11
CA LYS A 54 15.24 26.98 15.88
C LYS A 54 14.96 27.85 17.10
N ASP A 55 14.06 27.44 17.99
CA ASP A 55 13.74 28.17 19.23
C ASP A 55 14.82 28.01 20.34
N THR A 56 15.95 27.34 20.07
CA THR A 56 16.73 26.67 21.13
C THR A 56 18.24 26.77 21.03
N GLY A 57 18.77 27.68 20.20
CA GLY A 57 20.20 27.83 19.88
C GLY A 57 21.20 27.28 20.91
N LEU A 58 21.61 26.02 20.68
CA LEU A 58 22.57 25.14 21.38
C LEU A 58 22.04 24.27 22.53
N ASN A 59 22.24 22.95 22.38
CA ASN A 59 22.09 21.90 23.40
C ASN A 59 20.66 21.68 23.96
N ILE A 60 20.27 20.41 24.08
CA ILE A 60 18.96 19.83 24.45
C ILE A 60 18.35 20.36 25.77
N GLN A 61 19.07 21.19 26.54
CA GLN A 61 18.61 21.72 27.83
C GLN A 61 17.81 23.04 27.73
N GLU A 62 17.92 23.80 26.64
CA GLU A 62 17.27 25.12 26.51
C GLU A 62 16.00 25.13 25.63
N VAL A 63 15.72 24.01 24.94
CA VAL A 63 14.45 23.71 24.22
C VAL A 63 13.20 23.68 25.13
N LYS A 64 13.40 23.88 26.43
CA LYS A 64 12.45 23.73 27.54
C LYS A 64 11.34 24.80 27.64
N LYS A 65 11.24 25.76 26.73
CA LYS A 65 10.24 26.84 26.85
C LYS A 65 9.52 27.14 25.52
N MET A 66 8.57 26.28 25.15
CA MET A 66 7.21 26.64 24.67
C MET A 66 6.47 25.43 24.04
N ALA A 67 5.20 25.24 24.41
CA ALA A 67 4.09 24.77 23.58
C ALA A 67 2.78 25.06 24.32
N ASP A 68 1.72 25.38 23.58
CA ASP A 68 0.84 26.53 23.81
C ASP A 68 -0.26 26.50 24.91
N SER A 69 -0.47 27.74 25.37
CA SER A 69 -1.62 28.49 25.91
C SER A 69 -2.73 27.90 26.81
N PHE A 70 -2.79 26.61 27.14
CA PHE A 70 -3.74 26.16 28.19
C PHE A 70 -3.10 25.54 29.44
N ASP A 71 -1.80 25.25 29.41
CA ASP A 71 -1.03 24.80 30.59
C ASP A 71 0.32 25.53 30.79
N VAL A 72 0.64 26.49 29.93
CA VAL A 72 1.90 27.27 29.97
C VAL A 72 1.93 28.26 31.12
N LEU A 73 0.81 28.92 31.41
CA LEU A 73 0.67 29.89 32.51
C LEU A 73 0.75 29.19 33.87
N ALA A 74 0.11 28.02 34.01
CA ALA A 74 0.16 27.22 35.23
C ALA A 74 1.58 26.70 35.53
N PHE A 75 2.31 26.26 34.50
CA PHE A 75 3.71 25.84 34.62
C PHE A 75 4.67 26.99 34.95
N SER A 76 4.55 28.14 34.26
CA SER A 76 5.33 29.35 34.59
C SER A 76 5.10 29.74 36.04
N ASN A 77 3.85 29.79 36.50
CA ASN A 77 3.52 30.13 37.87
C ASN A 77 4.01 29.09 38.88
N LYS A 78 3.92 27.78 38.60
CA LYS A 78 4.35 26.73 39.53
C LYS A 78 5.88 26.59 39.61
N ALA A 79 6.58 26.65 38.48
CA ALA A 79 8.04 26.69 38.44
C ALA A 79 8.58 28.00 39.05
N LYS A 80 7.93 29.14 38.79
CA LYS A 80 8.26 30.43 39.42
C LYS A 80 7.99 30.41 40.92
N GLN A 81 6.91 29.77 41.38
CA GLN A 81 6.67 29.56 42.81
C GLN A 81 7.72 28.64 43.46
N PHE A 82 8.23 27.60 42.80
CA PHE A 82 9.34 26.80 43.36
C PHE A 82 10.64 27.60 43.45
N VAL A 83 10.93 28.43 42.44
CA VAL A 83 12.10 29.32 42.42
C VAL A 83 11.98 30.48 43.42
N GLU A 84 10.81 31.12 43.53
CA GLU A 84 10.50 32.19 44.50
C GLU A 84 10.57 31.65 45.94
N ARG A 85 10.19 30.39 46.16
CA ARG A 85 10.32 29.68 47.45
C ARG A 85 11.71 29.09 47.69
N LYS A 86 12.64 29.17 46.73
CA LYS A 86 13.96 28.52 46.72
C LYS A 86 13.92 27.00 47.02
N ASP A 87 12.86 26.34 46.59
CA ASP A 87 12.65 24.91 46.79
C ASP A 87 13.33 24.11 45.66
N PHE A 88 14.49 23.53 45.98
CA PHE A 88 15.28 22.66 45.10
C PHE A 88 15.33 21.22 45.63
N SER A 89 14.35 20.83 46.44
CA SER A 89 14.21 19.48 46.96
C SER A 89 14.20 18.44 45.85
N GLU A 90 14.54 17.20 46.20
CA GLU A 90 14.58 16.09 45.26
C GLU A 90 13.18 15.82 44.67
N GLU A 91 12.14 16.00 45.49
CA GLU A 91 10.73 15.89 45.14
C GLU A 91 10.28 16.97 44.14
N ALA A 92 10.68 18.23 44.34
CA ALA A 92 10.41 19.32 43.39
C ALA A 92 11.04 19.05 42.02
N ASN A 93 12.29 18.55 42.02
CA ASN A 93 12.99 18.16 40.79
C ASN A 93 12.36 16.94 40.10
N GLN A 94 11.87 15.96 40.86
CA GLN A 94 11.21 14.77 40.33
C GLN A 94 9.85 15.12 39.70
N SER A 95 9.07 16.01 40.33
CA SER A 95 7.82 16.53 39.78
C SER A 95 8.02 17.26 38.46
N LEU A 96 9.08 18.08 38.35
CA LEU A 96 9.47 18.75 37.10
C LEU A 96 9.91 17.77 35.99
N LYS A 97 10.57 16.66 36.34
CA LYS A 97 10.95 15.60 35.39
C LYS A 97 9.72 14.88 34.82
N GLN A 98 8.77 14.50 35.68
CA GLN A 98 7.54 13.78 35.28
C GLN A 98 6.63 14.63 34.37
N TYR A 99 6.56 15.93 34.63
CA TYR A 99 5.79 16.86 33.79
C TYR A 99 6.43 17.09 32.41
N ASN A 100 7.77 17.22 32.34
CA ASN A 100 8.50 17.29 31.06
C ASN A 100 8.29 16.05 30.18
N LEU A 101 8.26 14.85 30.80
CA LEU A 101 7.98 13.59 30.10
C LEU A 101 6.57 13.60 29.49
N THR A 102 5.57 14.05 30.26
CA THR A 102 4.16 14.14 29.83
C THR A 102 4.01 15.06 28.61
N MET A 103 4.73 16.18 28.56
CA MET A 103 4.72 17.10 27.43
C MET A 103 5.37 16.54 26.16
N LYS A 104 6.49 15.81 26.28
CA LYS A 104 7.10 15.13 25.13
C LYS A 104 6.17 14.06 24.55
N ILE A 105 5.52 13.28 25.43
CA ILE A 105 4.55 12.26 25.04
C ILE A 105 3.37 12.89 24.29
N SER A 106 2.84 14.04 24.75
CA SER A 106 1.73 14.71 24.06
C SER A 106 2.09 15.21 22.65
N ARG A 107 3.31 15.73 22.46
CA ARG A 107 3.77 16.24 21.15
C ARG A 107 4.10 15.11 20.19
N GLU A 108 4.76 14.08 20.69
CA GLU A 108 4.99 12.85 19.94
C GLU A 108 3.68 12.24 19.48
N LYS A 109 2.68 12.18 20.38
CA LYS A 109 1.34 11.67 20.05
C LYS A 109 0.68 12.48 18.93
N LEU A 110 0.75 13.82 19.00
CA LEU A 110 0.18 14.67 17.94
C LEU A 110 0.88 14.45 16.59
N LEU A 111 2.22 14.41 16.58
CA LEU A 111 2.97 14.17 15.36
C LEU A 111 2.71 12.77 14.79
N LYS A 112 2.64 11.75 15.65
CA LYS A 112 2.24 10.39 15.23
C LYS A 112 0.86 10.40 14.60
N GLN A 113 -0.13 11.05 15.21
CA GLN A 113 -1.48 11.16 14.64
C GLN A 113 -1.50 11.85 13.27
N GLN A 114 -0.71 12.91 13.08
CA GLN A 114 -0.61 13.60 11.79
C GLN A 114 0.02 12.69 10.72
N LEU A 115 1.11 12.00 11.05
CA LEU A 115 1.78 11.10 10.14
C LEU A 115 0.94 9.84 9.84
N ASP A 116 0.20 9.34 10.83
CA ASP A 116 -0.78 8.27 10.65
C ASP A 116 -1.86 8.65 9.64
N LEU A 117 -2.32 9.90 9.66
CA LEU A 117 -3.30 10.39 8.69
C LEU A 117 -2.72 10.38 7.27
N ILE A 118 -1.46 10.79 7.08
CA ILE A 118 -0.78 10.73 5.77
C ILE A 118 -0.71 9.28 5.25
N VAL A 119 -0.32 8.34 6.11
CA VAL A 119 -0.24 6.91 5.75
C VAL A 119 -1.64 6.36 5.41
N LYS A 120 -2.67 6.68 6.19
CA LYS A 120 -4.04 6.21 5.97
C LYS A 120 -4.69 6.81 4.72
N ASP A 121 -4.51 8.11 4.47
CA ASP A 121 -4.99 8.77 3.27
C ASP A 121 -4.34 8.16 2.02
N THR A 122 -3.02 7.96 2.08
CA THR A 122 -2.27 7.27 1.01
C THR A 122 -2.78 5.84 0.80
N SER A 123 -3.03 5.10 1.89
CA SER A 123 -3.55 3.72 1.82
C SER A 123 -4.91 3.67 1.14
N LEU A 124 -5.80 4.62 1.45
CA LEU A 124 -7.12 4.74 0.81
C LEU A 124 -7.00 5.11 -0.66
N ASN A 125 -6.11 6.05 -1.00
CA ASN A 125 -5.86 6.43 -2.39
C ASN A 125 -5.33 5.24 -3.21
N LEU A 126 -4.35 4.49 -2.67
CA LEU A 126 -3.86 3.26 -3.29
C LEU A 126 -4.97 2.21 -3.44
N GLN A 127 -5.81 2.02 -2.42
CA GLN A 127 -6.93 1.10 -2.48
C GLN A 127 -7.86 1.46 -3.64
N ASN A 128 -8.32 2.72 -3.71
CA ASN A 128 -9.23 3.18 -4.76
C ASN A 128 -8.60 3.00 -6.15
N LYS A 129 -7.32 3.36 -6.30
CA LYS A 129 -6.61 3.21 -7.58
C LYS A 129 -6.49 1.75 -8.02
N ILE A 130 -6.18 0.85 -7.09
CA ILE A 130 -6.10 -0.59 -7.39
C ILE A 130 -7.51 -1.11 -7.71
N GLU A 131 -8.53 -0.76 -6.93
CA GLU A 131 -9.91 -1.20 -7.16
C GLU A 131 -10.44 -0.77 -8.52
N ASP A 132 -10.22 0.49 -8.91
CA ASP A 132 -10.58 1.01 -10.24
C ASP A 132 -9.88 0.20 -11.33
N LYS A 133 -8.57 -0.07 -11.19
CA LYS A 133 -7.81 -0.82 -12.19
C LYS A 133 -8.24 -2.28 -12.31
N LEU A 134 -8.56 -2.93 -11.19
CA LEU A 134 -9.08 -4.29 -11.18
C LEU A 134 -10.48 -4.34 -11.81
N SER A 135 -11.34 -3.37 -11.50
CA SER A 135 -12.68 -3.26 -12.10
C SER A 135 -12.59 -3.02 -13.62
N ASP A 136 -11.69 -2.14 -14.06
CA ASP A 136 -11.44 -1.93 -15.48
C ASP A 136 -10.90 -3.19 -16.16
N ALA A 137 -10.04 -3.96 -15.49
CA ALA A 137 -9.50 -5.21 -16.03
C ALA A 137 -10.59 -6.27 -16.22
N VAL A 138 -11.51 -6.40 -15.25
CA VAL A 138 -12.72 -7.24 -15.36
C VAL A 138 -13.55 -6.84 -16.56
N ASN A 139 -13.85 -5.54 -16.70
CA ASN A 139 -14.67 -5.02 -17.79
C ASN A 139 -14.02 -5.25 -19.17
N ARG A 140 -12.71 -5.01 -19.29
CA ARG A 140 -11.96 -5.27 -20.53
C ARG A 140 -11.96 -6.75 -20.89
N GLU A 141 -11.78 -7.62 -19.90
CA GLU A 141 -11.77 -9.07 -20.07
C GLU A 141 -13.13 -9.58 -20.54
N VAL A 142 -14.22 -9.19 -19.88
CA VAL A 142 -15.57 -9.61 -20.31
C VAL A 142 -15.89 -9.11 -21.71
N LYS A 143 -15.57 -7.85 -22.02
CA LYS A 143 -15.74 -7.31 -23.37
C LYS A 143 -14.93 -8.10 -24.40
N ARG A 144 -13.72 -8.53 -24.05
CA ARG A 144 -12.88 -9.35 -24.92
C ARG A 144 -13.53 -10.72 -25.15
N GLN A 145 -13.98 -11.40 -24.11
CA GLN A 145 -14.62 -12.72 -24.23
C GLN A 145 -15.91 -12.65 -25.04
N ALA A 146 -16.73 -11.61 -24.84
CA ALA A 146 -17.92 -11.39 -25.66
C ALA A 146 -17.60 -11.30 -27.17
N HIS A 147 -16.51 -10.63 -27.53
CA HIS A 147 -16.06 -10.55 -28.92
C HIS A 147 -15.47 -11.87 -29.45
N ILE A 148 -14.91 -12.72 -28.58
CA ILE A 148 -14.36 -14.03 -28.96
C ILE A 148 -15.48 -15.06 -29.15
N LEU A 149 -16.43 -15.11 -28.21
CA LEU A 149 -17.49 -16.12 -28.16
C LEU A 149 -18.72 -15.73 -29.00
N GLY A 150 -18.88 -14.44 -29.33
CA GLY A 150 -20.01 -13.94 -30.12
C GLY A 150 -21.28 -13.69 -29.28
N GLU A 151 -21.27 -14.03 -28.00
CA GLU A 151 -22.34 -13.71 -27.05
C GLU A 151 -22.10 -12.39 -26.32
N HIS A 152 -23.18 -11.65 -26.05
CA HIS A 152 -23.12 -10.48 -25.19
C HIS A 152 -23.19 -10.91 -23.72
N VAL A 153 -22.08 -11.43 -23.19
CA VAL A 153 -21.94 -11.62 -21.75
C VAL A 153 -21.94 -10.23 -21.10
N GLN A 154 -23.09 -9.84 -20.55
CA GLN A 154 -23.20 -8.68 -19.69
C GLN A 154 -22.89 -9.13 -18.26
N ILE A 155 -22.04 -8.35 -17.59
CA ILE A 155 -21.88 -8.42 -16.13
C ILE A 155 -22.26 -7.08 -15.55
N ASP A 156 -22.94 -7.09 -14.41
CA ASP A 156 -23.28 -5.86 -13.71
C ASP A 156 -22.17 -5.44 -12.71
N ASP A 157 -22.27 -4.22 -12.18
CA ASP A 157 -21.30 -3.68 -11.23
C ASP A 157 -21.18 -4.53 -9.94
N THR A 158 -22.22 -5.28 -9.59
CA THR A 158 -22.21 -6.18 -8.42
C THR A 158 -21.35 -7.39 -8.70
N GLU A 159 -21.48 -7.99 -9.89
CA GLU A 159 -20.62 -9.08 -10.35
C GLU A 159 -19.16 -8.62 -10.48
N VAL A 160 -18.92 -7.42 -11.04
CA VAL A 160 -17.56 -6.83 -11.10
C VAL A 160 -16.96 -6.75 -9.69
N LYS A 161 -17.68 -6.14 -8.74
CA LYS A 161 -17.21 -6.00 -7.35
C LYS A 161 -17.00 -7.34 -6.67
N ALA A 162 -17.82 -8.35 -6.99
CA ALA A 162 -17.68 -9.70 -6.45
C ALA A 162 -16.37 -10.37 -6.94
N VAL A 163 -16.05 -10.26 -8.23
CA VAL A 163 -14.78 -10.76 -8.81
C VAL A 163 -13.58 -10.02 -8.23
N VAL A 164 -13.65 -8.70 -8.16
CA VAL A 164 -12.57 -7.87 -7.60
C VAL A 164 -12.32 -8.22 -6.13
N ASN A 165 -13.36 -8.40 -5.32
CA ASN A 165 -13.24 -8.62 -3.88
C ASN A 165 -13.30 -10.09 -3.45
N SER A 166 -13.16 -11.04 -4.40
CA SER A 166 -13.14 -12.46 -4.10
C SER A 166 -11.88 -12.86 -3.31
N ASN A 167 -11.98 -13.98 -2.59
CA ASN A 167 -10.85 -14.48 -1.80
C ASN A 167 -9.86 -15.16 -2.74
N PHE A 168 -8.59 -14.74 -2.66
CA PHE A 168 -7.50 -15.43 -3.31
C PHE A 168 -6.50 -15.89 -2.28
N LYS A 169 -6.14 -17.18 -2.24
CA LYS A 169 -5.13 -17.71 -1.29
C LYS A 169 -5.36 -17.29 0.17
N GLY A 170 -6.62 -17.30 0.62
CA GLY A 170 -7.00 -17.07 2.02
C GLY A 170 -7.31 -15.62 2.39
N ALA A 171 -7.10 -14.63 1.51
CA ALA A 171 -7.41 -13.23 1.81
C ALA A 171 -7.83 -12.43 0.57
N LYS A 172 -8.52 -11.31 0.81
CA LYS A 172 -8.78 -10.29 -0.21
C LYS A 172 -7.52 -9.47 -0.47
N TRP A 173 -7.41 -8.89 -1.66
CA TRP A 173 -6.30 -8.00 -2.02
C TRP A 173 -6.22 -6.78 -1.10
N SER A 174 -7.36 -6.18 -0.74
CA SER A 174 -7.40 -4.97 0.09
C SER A 174 -6.86 -5.25 1.49
N THR A 175 -7.16 -6.43 2.07
CA THR A 175 -6.56 -6.86 3.34
C THR A 175 -5.04 -6.96 3.25
N ARG A 176 -4.48 -7.44 2.13
CA ARG A 176 -3.03 -7.49 1.93
C ARG A 176 -2.42 -6.09 1.89
N LEU A 177 -3.04 -5.18 1.13
CA LEU A 177 -2.62 -3.78 1.05
C LEU A 177 -2.60 -3.14 2.44
N TRP A 178 -3.68 -3.26 3.23
CA TRP A 178 -3.76 -2.69 4.56
C TRP A 178 -2.73 -3.28 5.53
N ASN A 179 -2.47 -4.59 5.47
CA ASN A 179 -1.43 -5.23 6.28
C ASN A 179 -0.04 -4.69 5.93
N ASP A 180 0.27 -4.50 4.64
CA ASP A 180 1.54 -3.91 4.21
C ASP A 180 1.66 -2.45 4.68
N MET A 181 0.58 -1.68 4.60
CA MET A 181 0.55 -0.28 5.07
C MET A 181 0.61 -0.15 6.60
N GLU A 182 0.16 -1.16 7.36
CA GLU A 182 0.36 -1.21 8.82
C GLU A 182 1.85 -1.33 9.18
N LEU A 183 2.64 -2.04 8.35
CA LEU A 183 4.10 -2.10 8.54
C LEU A 183 4.75 -0.74 8.28
N VAL A 184 4.28 -0.01 7.26
CA VAL A 184 4.72 1.37 7.01
C VAL A 184 4.39 2.26 8.21
N GLN A 185 3.16 2.16 8.74
CA GLN A 185 2.73 2.94 9.90
C GLN A 185 3.63 2.69 11.12
N LYS A 186 3.88 1.42 11.46
CA LYS A 186 4.77 1.04 12.58
C LYS A 186 6.17 1.61 12.43
N GLU A 187 6.69 1.62 11.21
CA GLU A 187 8.02 2.15 10.93
C GLU A 187 8.06 3.68 11.04
N VAL A 188 7.04 4.38 10.54
CA VAL A 188 6.88 5.82 10.71
C VAL A 188 6.78 6.18 12.19
N GLU A 189 5.96 5.47 12.98
CA GLU A 189 5.87 5.67 14.42
C GLU A 189 7.21 5.48 15.13
N ARG A 190 7.99 4.46 14.72
CA ARG A 190 9.32 4.19 15.26
C ARG A 190 10.26 5.36 14.97
N VAL A 191 10.35 5.81 13.73
CA VAL A 191 11.20 6.95 13.34
C VAL A 191 10.76 8.23 14.07
N THR A 192 9.46 8.50 14.13
CA THR A 192 8.90 9.64 14.88
C THR A 192 9.30 9.59 16.35
N SER A 193 9.26 8.41 16.98
CA SER A 193 9.72 8.24 18.36
C SER A 193 11.21 8.59 18.52
N HIS A 194 12.06 8.20 17.57
CA HIS A 194 13.48 8.57 17.58
C HIS A 194 13.71 10.08 17.39
N VAL A 195 12.96 10.71 16.49
CA VAL A 195 13.07 12.16 16.24
C VAL A 195 12.59 12.95 17.45
N VAL A 196 11.42 12.61 18.01
CA VAL A 196 10.78 13.40 19.08
C VAL A 196 11.35 13.08 20.47
N ILE A 197 11.47 11.80 20.84
CA ILE A 197 11.92 11.43 22.19
C ILE A 197 13.42 11.60 22.31
N ARG A 198 14.16 11.08 21.32
CA ARG A 198 15.64 10.99 21.36
C ARG A 198 16.34 12.18 20.71
N GLY A 199 15.61 13.06 20.03
CA GLY A 199 16.19 14.26 19.40
C GLY A 199 17.11 13.95 18.22
N ARG A 200 16.95 12.77 17.58
CA ARG A 200 17.75 12.42 16.40
C ARG A 200 17.30 13.25 15.20
N HIS A 201 18.25 13.64 14.35
CA HIS A 201 17.95 14.45 13.19
C HIS A 201 17.21 13.59 12.14
N PRO A 202 16.10 14.05 11.53
CA PRO A 202 15.35 13.26 10.53
C PRO A 202 16.22 12.74 9.37
N ASN A 203 17.21 13.53 8.93
CA ASN A 203 18.17 13.13 7.88
C ASN A 203 18.92 11.81 8.17
N GLU A 204 19.06 11.40 9.43
CA GLU A 204 19.67 10.12 9.78
C GLU A 204 18.85 8.92 9.24
N PHE A 205 17.54 9.12 9.01
CA PHE A 205 16.60 8.10 8.56
C PHE A 205 16.32 8.12 7.05
N VAL A 206 16.94 9.03 6.28
CA VAL A 206 16.69 9.17 4.82
C VAL A 206 17.02 7.87 4.07
N SER A 207 18.12 7.21 4.42
CA SER A 207 18.51 5.95 3.78
C SER A 207 17.52 4.81 4.08
N GLU A 208 16.92 4.85 5.26
CA GLU A 208 15.91 3.89 5.71
C GLU A 208 14.59 4.13 4.99
N PHE A 209 14.09 5.37 4.97
CA PHE A 209 12.90 5.74 4.19
C PHE A 209 13.05 5.40 2.71
N LYS A 210 14.22 5.63 2.09
CA LYS A 210 14.45 5.22 0.71
C LYS A 210 14.28 3.71 0.50
N LYS A 211 14.80 2.88 1.41
CA LYS A 211 14.60 1.42 1.35
C LYS A 211 13.13 1.05 1.51
N GLN A 212 12.44 1.70 2.45
CA GLN A 212 11.02 1.47 2.70
C GLN A 212 10.15 1.90 1.52
N THR A 213 10.45 3.03 0.86
CA THR A 213 9.80 3.45 -0.38
C THR A 213 9.91 2.36 -1.43
N ASN A 214 11.12 1.84 -1.70
CA ASN A 214 11.33 0.78 -2.68
C ASN A 214 10.57 -0.51 -2.33
N SER A 215 10.57 -0.92 -1.05
CA SER A 215 9.86 -2.12 -0.60
C SER A 215 8.34 -1.96 -0.70
N THR A 216 7.82 -0.81 -0.29
CA THR A 216 6.37 -0.50 -0.33
C THR A 216 5.89 -0.46 -1.78
N SER A 217 6.63 0.23 -2.65
CA SER A 217 6.39 0.27 -4.10
C SER A 217 6.40 -1.13 -4.71
N TYR A 218 7.43 -1.93 -4.43
CA TYR A 218 7.51 -3.29 -4.96
C TYR A 218 6.33 -4.16 -4.54
N ASN A 219 5.94 -4.11 -3.26
CA ASN A 219 4.83 -4.91 -2.74
C ASN A 219 3.50 -4.50 -3.37
N ALA A 220 3.21 -3.19 -3.47
CA ALA A 220 1.98 -2.68 -4.08
C ALA A 220 1.92 -3.00 -5.58
N SER A 221 3.02 -2.81 -6.31
CA SER A 221 3.11 -3.14 -7.74
C SER A 221 2.91 -4.63 -8.00
N ARG A 222 3.54 -5.49 -7.20
CA ARG A 222 3.36 -6.95 -7.30
C ARG A 222 1.92 -7.36 -6.98
N LEU A 223 1.29 -6.75 -5.97
CA LEU A 223 -0.09 -7.00 -5.61
C LEU A 223 -1.02 -6.66 -6.78
N LEU A 224 -0.87 -5.47 -7.37
CA LEU A 224 -1.65 -5.05 -8.54
C LEU A 224 -1.55 -6.07 -9.67
N VAL A 225 -0.34 -6.41 -10.12
CA VAL A 225 -0.14 -7.34 -11.26
C VAL A 225 -0.74 -8.73 -10.97
N THR A 226 -0.56 -9.21 -9.74
CA THR A 226 -1.09 -10.54 -9.35
C THR A 226 -2.62 -10.55 -9.37
N GLU A 227 -3.23 -9.49 -8.85
CA GLU A 227 -4.69 -9.40 -8.77
C GLU A 227 -5.30 -9.05 -10.13
N SER A 228 -4.64 -8.25 -10.98
CA SER A 228 -5.02 -8.01 -12.37
C SER A 228 -5.14 -9.32 -13.15
N ALA A 229 -4.12 -10.17 -13.07
CA ALA A 229 -4.13 -11.49 -13.70
C ALA A 229 -5.26 -12.37 -13.14
N ARG A 230 -5.44 -12.37 -11.81
CA ARG A 230 -6.52 -13.15 -11.17
C ARG A 230 -7.91 -12.72 -11.64
N VAL A 231 -8.22 -11.42 -11.61
CA VAL A 231 -9.57 -10.94 -11.98
C VAL A 231 -9.86 -11.17 -13.46
N GLN A 232 -8.84 -11.11 -14.32
CA GLN A 232 -8.97 -11.50 -15.73
C GLN A 232 -9.31 -12.99 -15.84
N THR A 233 -8.59 -13.86 -15.15
CA THR A 233 -8.85 -15.31 -15.17
C THR A 233 -10.23 -15.66 -14.60
N GLU A 234 -10.68 -15.00 -13.54
CA GLU A 234 -12.04 -15.19 -13.00
C GLU A 234 -13.13 -14.69 -13.95
N SER A 235 -12.91 -13.55 -14.60
CA SER A 235 -13.86 -13.01 -15.58
C SER A 235 -13.94 -13.91 -16.83
N GLN A 236 -12.80 -14.48 -17.25
CA GLN A 236 -12.77 -15.49 -18.30
C GLN A 236 -13.55 -16.75 -17.90
N LYS A 237 -13.41 -17.22 -16.65
CA LYS A 237 -14.18 -18.34 -16.14
C LYS A 237 -15.69 -18.07 -16.20
N ILE A 238 -16.12 -16.87 -15.82
CA ILE A 238 -17.55 -16.47 -15.89
C ILE A 238 -18.05 -16.56 -17.33
N ALA A 239 -17.30 -16.03 -18.29
CA ALA A 239 -17.67 -16.11 -19.70
C ALA A 239 -17.77 -17.56 -20.18
N TYR A 240 -16.80 -18.41 -19.82
CA TYR A 240 -16.79 -19.81 -20.20
C TYR A 240 -17.95 -20.61 -19.58
N LEU A 241 -18.32 -20.33 -18.33
CA LEU A 241 -19.47 -20.99 -17.70
C LEU A 241 -20.78 -20.60 -18.38
N LYS A 242 -20.93 -19.35 -18.82
CA LYS A 242 -22.14 -18.86 -19.50
C LYS A 242 -22.29 -19.46 -20.90
N ASP A 243 -21.20 -19.55 -21.66
CA ASP A 243 -21.21 -19.99 -23.07
C ASP A 243 -21.05 -21.52 -23.24
N LEU A 244 -20.08 -22.12 -22.56
CA LEU A 244 -19.71 -23.54 -22.73
C LEU A 244 -20.34 -24.46 -21.67
N GLY A 245 -20.86 -23.90 -20.57
CA GLY A 245 -21.35 -24.65 -19.42
C GLY A 245 -20.25 -25.28 -18.57
N GLU A 246 -20.65 -25.98 -17.50
CA GLU A 246 -19.73 -26.55 -16.50
C GLU A 246 -18.78 -27.62 -17.06
N ASP A 247 -19.25 -28.41 -18.02
CA ASP A 247 -18.47 -29.47 -18.68
C ASP A 247 -17.72 -28.98 -19.93
N GLY A 248 -17.78 -27.68 -20.23
CA GLY A 248 -16.91 -27.04 -21.21
C GLY A 248 -15.43 -27.27 -20.90
N GLU A 249 -14.59 -27.26 -21.92
CA GLU A 249 -13.15 -27.48 -21.80
C GLU A 249 -12.35 -26.27 -22.27
N TYR A 250 -11.23 -25.99 -21.60
CA TYR A 250 -10.27 -24.98 -22.02
C TYR A 250 -8.85 -25.57 -22.04
N LYS A 251 -8.01 -25.03 -22.93
CA LYS A 251 -6.61 -25.42 -23.06
C LYS A 251 -5.71 -24.40 -22.39
N TYR A 252 -4.85 -24.84 -21.48
CA TYR A 252 -3.84 -24.00 -20.86
C TYR A 252 -2.73 -23.69 -21.86
N VAL A 253 -2.46 -22.41 -22.09
CA VAL A 253 -1.44 -21.95 -23.03
C VAL A 253 -0.49 -21.01 -22.29
N ALA A 254 0.77 -21.44 -22.14
CA ALA A 254 1.82 -20.59 -21.59
C ALA A 254 2.58 -19.85 -22.70
N LYS A 255 2.99 -18.62 -22.42
CA LYS A 255 4.10 -17.98 -23.15
C LYS A 255 5.38 -18.76 -22.81
N ILE A 256 6.00 -19.40 -23.80
CA ILE A 256 7.21 -20.21 -23.64
C ILE A 256 8.42 -19.35 -24.00
N ASP A 257 9.13 -18.86 -22.99
CA ASP A 257 10.35 -18.08 -23.08
C ASP A 257 11.32 -18.41 -21.93
N SER A 258 12.44 -17.69 -21.83
CA SER A 258 13.45 -17.93 -20.79
C SER A 258 13.01 -17.60 -19.37
N LYS A 259 11.85 -16.94 -19.19
CA LYS A 259 11.28 -16.55 -17.90
C LYS A 259 10.09 -17.44 -17.49
N THR A 260 9.62 -18.32 -18.37
CA THR A 260 8.52 -19.23 -18.08
C THR A 260 8.85 -20.15 -16.91
N SER A 261 7.96 -20.22 -15.92
CA SER A 261 8.17 -21.09 -14.76
C SER A 261 8.09 -22.58 -15.14
N LYS A 262 8.76 -23.45 -14.38
CA LYS A 262 8.66 -24.91 -14.54
C LYS A 262 7.21 -25.40 -14.47
N LEU A 263 6.40 -24.77 -13.61
CA LEU A 263 4.98 -25.08 -13.47
C LEU A 263 4.24 -24.76 -14.77
N CYS A 264 4.36 -23.53 -15.29
CA CYS A 264 3.71 -23.12 -16.53
C CYS A 264 4.14 -24.00 -17.72
N HIS A 265 5.42 -24.38 -17.79
CA HIS A 265 5.90 -25.35 -18.77
C HIS A 265 5.19 -26.70 -18.67
N SER A 266 5.03 -27.23 -17.45
CA SER A 266 4.39 -28.52 -17.21
C SER A 266 2.89 -28.54 -17.48
N LEU A 267 2.23 -27.38 -17.46
CA LEU A 267 0.80 -27.21 -17.71
C LEU A 267 0.51 -26.85 -19.17
N ASN A 268 1.50 -26.38 -19.91
CA ASN A 268 1.34 -25.94 -21.28
C ASN A 268 0.75 -27.05 -22.18
N GLY A 269 -0.35 -26.72 -22.84
CA GLY A 269 -1.06 -27.60 -23.75
C GLY A 269 -2.05 -28.57 -23.10
N LYS A 270 -2.12 -28.63 -21.77
CA LYS A 270 -3.11 -29.47 -21.05
C LYS A 270 -4.51 -28.88 -21.18
N ILE A 271 -5.50 -29.78 -21.18
CA ILE A 271 -6.93 -29.46 -21.25
C ILE A 271 -7.54 -29.67 -19.87
N PHE A 272 -8.41 -28.75 -19.47
CA PHE A 272 -9.11 -28.78 -18.18
C PHE A 272 -10.59 -28.43 -18.39
N LYS A 273 -11.44 -28.89 -17.47
CA LYS A 273 -12.86 -28.50 -17.45
C LYS A 273 -13.03 -27.12 -16.85
N VAL A 274 -13.99 -26.36 -17.34
CA VAL A 274 -14.30 -24.99 -16.88
C VAL A 274 -14.73 -24.99 -15.41
N LYS A 275 -15.51 -25.97 -14.95
CA LYS A 275 -15.88 -26.09 -13.53
C LYS A 275 -14.68 -26.19 -12.58
N ASP A 276 -13.60 -26.83 -13.04
CA ASP A 276 -12.37 -27.04 -12.28
C ASP A 276 -11.38 -25.87 -12.41
N MET A 277 -11.73 -24.81 -13.14
CA MET A 277 -10.86 -23.66 -13.39
C MET A 277 -10.57 -22.87 -12.10
N ILE A 278 -9.30 -22.83 -11.71
CA ILE A 278 -8.80 -22.16 -10.50
C ILE A 278 -7.60 -21.28 -10.87
N PRO A 279 -7.71 -19.93 -10.71
CA PRO A 279 -6.62 -19.00 -10.95
C PRO A 279 -5.35 -19.37 -10.19
N GLY A 280 -4.21 -19.37 -10.89
CA GLY A 280 -2.89 -19.67 -10.31
C GLY A 280 -2.64 -21.15 -9.98
N VAL A 281 -3.53 -22.08 -10.37
CA VAL A 281 -3.35 -23.53 -10.21
C VAL A 281 -3.35 -24.22 -11.57
N ASN A 282 -4.47 -24.15 -12.29
CA ASN A 282 -4.66 -24.72 -13.62
C ASN A 282 -5.22 -23.69 -14.62
N ALA A 283 -5.30 -22.43 -14.21
CA ALA A 283 -5.56 -21.29 -15.04
C ALA A 283 -4.49 -20.21 -14.74
N PRO A 284 -4.09 -19.40 -15.75
CA PRO A 284 -3.05 -18.39 -15.60
C PRO A 284 -3.29 -17.41 -14.45
#